data_AF-A0A2Z5UTA6-F1
#
_entry.id   AF-A0A2Z5UTA6-F1
#
_cell.length_a   1.000
_cell.length_b   1.000
_cell.length_c   1.000
_cell.angle_alpha   90.00
_cell.angle_beta   90.00
_cell.angle_gamma   90.00
#
_symmetry.space_group_name_H-M   'P 1'
#
loop_
_entity.id
_entity.type
_entity.pdbx_description
1 polymer ?
#
loop_
_entity_poly.entity_id
_entity_poly.type
_entity_poly.pdbx_seq_one_letter_code
_entity_poly.pdbx_strand_id
1 'polypeptide(L)'
;MKHYSLFQTWLSEEERIRAENLALALRQRFVLSRGILRKLLSGYSGQSPEKIVFSYTQSGKPVFINHSLKQIEFNLSHSHNRVAFAFTWDTPIGIDIEYKTPRKYLDKIAYRFFTAQDYEQLKSLQGEEKLNTFFELWVRHEALLKALGQRLGTHPLSEYKTNKKPMAITKDKDPCTVLSLTLQADFAAALAIKGENKSLLIRTYDSMT
;
A
#
# COMPACT_ATOMS: atom_id res chain seq x y z
N MET A 1 11.34 -22.51 0.57
CA MET A 1 12.13 -22.69 -0.67
C MET A 1 11.29 -23.05 -1.90
N LYS A 2 10.36 -24.03 -1.85
CA LYS A 2 9.57 -24.45 -3.03
C LYS A 2 8.85 -23.32 -3.78
N HIS A 3 8.16 -22.42 -3.07
CA HIS A 3 7.48 -21.28 -3.71
C HIS A 3 8.44 -20.24 -4.29
N TYR A 4 9.63 -20.08 -3.72
CA TYR A 4 10.60 -19.10 -4.21
C TYR A 4 11.05 -19.45 -5.62
N SER A 5 11.52 -20.68 -5.82
CA SER A 5 11.96 -21.17 -7.13
C SER A 5 10.84 -21.14 -8.16
N LEU A 6 9.63 -21.54 -7.79
CA LEU A 6 8.46 -21.44 -8.68
C LEU A 6 8.15 -19.98 -9.07
N PHE A 7 8.18 -19.06 -8.11
CA PHE A 7 7.89 -17.65 -8.40
C PHE A 7 8.97 -17.01 -9.27
N GLN A 8 10.23 -17.46 -9.17
CA GLN A 8 11.28 -17.02 -10.09
C GLN A 8 10.98 -17.40 -11.54
N THR A 9 10.37 -18.56 -11.80
CA THR A 9 10.03 -18.98 -13.17
C THR A 9 8.85 -18.20 -13.77
N TRP A 10 8.13 -17.40 -12.97
CA TRP A 10 7.02 -16.57 -13.44
C TRP A 10 7.41 -15.11 -13.70
N LEU A 11 8.62 -14.70 -13.30
CA LEU A 11 9.06 -13.32 -13.50
C LEU A 11 9.33 -13.04 -14.98
N SER A 12 9.01 -11.83 -15.43
CA SER A 12 9.47 -11.35 -16.72
C SER A 12 10.99 -11.14 -16.70
N GLU A 13 11.60 -11.02 -17.88
CA GLU A 13 13.04 -10.77 -17.97
C GLU A 13 13.45 -9.48 -17.25
N GLU A 14 12.68 -8.40 -17.42
CA GLU A 14 12.90 -7.14 -16.70
C GLU A 14 12.83 -7.31 -15.17
N GLU A 15 11.89 -8.13 -14.68
CA GLU A 15 11.75 -8.41 -13.25
C GLU A 15 12.91 -9.26 -12.73
N ARG A 16 13.41 -10.21 -13.52
CA ARG A 16 14.60 -11.01 -13.18
C ARG A 16 15.83 -10.13 -13.06
N ILE A 17 16.09 -9.30 -14.07
CA ILE A 17 17.20 -8.33 -14.07
C ILE A 17 17.09 -7.39 -12.85
N ARG A 18 15.90 -6.86 -12.58
CA ARG A 18 15.66 -6.03 -11.39
C ARG A 18 15.96 -6.79 -10.09
N ALA A 19 15.49 -8.02 -9.98
CA ALA A 19 15.71 -8.85 -8.78
C ALA A 19 17.20 -9.13 -8.56
N GLU A 20 17.94 -9.43 -9.62
CA GLU A 20 19.37 -9.71 -9.58
C GLU A 20 20.20 -8.51 -9.10
N ASN A 21 19.78 -7.29 -9.41
CA ASN A 21 20.42 -6.06 -8.95
C ASN A 21 20.11 -5.68 -7.47
N LEU A 22 19.23 -6.42 -6.79
CA LEU A 22 18.91 -6.20 -5.38
C LEU A 22 19.79 -7.05 -4.46
N ALA A 23 20.10 -6.51 -3.28
CA ALA A 23 20.68 -7.29 -2.17
C ALA A 23 19.79 -8.50 -1.83
N LEU A 24 20.39 -9.60 -1.34
CA LEU A 24 19.72 -10.89 -1.19
C LEU A 24 18.36 -10.83 -0.47
N ALA A 25 18.27 -10.14 0.66
CA ALA A 25 17.02 -10.02 1.42
C ALA A 25 15.93 -9.24 0.64
N LEU A 26 16.32 -8.17 -0.07
CA LEU A 26 15.41 -7.38 -0.90
C LEU A 26 15.00 -8.13 -2.16
N ARG A 27 15.93 -8.87 -2.78
CA ARG A 27 15.66 -9.78 -3.88
C ARG A 27 14.62 -10.82 -3.47
N GLN A 28 14.83 -11.45 -2.31
CA GLN A 28 13.91 -12.48 -1.82
C GLN A 28 12.49 -11.94 -1.63
N ARG A 29 12.39 -10.79 -0.95
CA ARG A 29 11.12 -10.09 -0.76
C ARG A 29 10.49 -9.71 -2.10
N PHE A 30 11.25 -9.16 -3.04
CA PHE A 30 10.74 -8.78 -4.36
C PHE A 30 10.16 -9.97 -5.13
N VAL A 31 10.91 -11.07 -5.24
CA VAL A 31 10.47 -12.28 -5.95
C VAL A 31 9.22 -12.88 -5.33
N LEU A 32 9.18 -13.01 -4.00
CA LEU A 32 8.02 -13.56 -3.29
C LEU A 32 6.77 -12.71 -3.53
N SER A 33 6.93 -11.40 -3.37
CA SER A 33 5.84 -10.44 -3.52
C SER A 33 5.32 -10.38 -4.93
N ARG A 34 6.22 -10.38 -5.92
CA ARG A 34 5.85 -10.36 -7.34
C ARG A 34 5.20 -11.67 -7.78
N GLY A 35 5.70 -12.81 -7.31
CA GLY A 35 5.10 -14.12 -7.56
C GLY A 35 3.69 -14.25 -6.98
N ILE A 36 3.47 -13.79 -5.74
CA ILE A 36 2.13 -13.75 -5.14
C ILE A 36 1.20 -12.83 -5.93
N LEU A 37 1.65 -11.62 -6.30
CA LEU A 37 0.87 -10.70 -7.11
C LEU A 37 0.45 -11.33 -8.45
N ARG A 38 1.38 -11.96 -9.17
CA ARG A 38 1.11 -12.67 -10.42
C ARG A 38 0.10 -13.82 -10.18
N LYS A 39 0.24 -14.59 -9.12
CA LYS A 39 -0.73 -15.66 -8.75
C LYS A 39 -2.14 -15.10 -8.50
N LEU A 40 -2.25 -14.00 -7.75
CA LEU A 40 -3.54 -13.39 -7.43
C LEU A 40 -4.21 -12.82 -8.69
N LEU A 41 -3.48 -12.07 -9.51
CA LEU A 41 -3.98 -11.53 -10.77
C LEU A 41 -4.33 -12.63 -11.78
N SER A 42 -3.60 -13.75 -11.78
CA SER A 42 -3.94 -14.93 -12.56
C SER A 42 -5.31 -15.47 -12.16
N GLY A 43 -5.58 -15.60 -10.85
CA GLY A 43 -6.90 -16.01 -10.35
C GLY A 43 -8.04 -15.06 -10.76
N TYR A 44 -7.80 -13.76 -10.83
CA TYR A 44 -8.82 -12.78 -11.26
C TYR A 44 -9.01 -12.70 -12.78
N SER A 45 -7.96 -12.94 -13.57
CA SER A 45 -7.97 -12.72 -15.02
C SER A 45 -8.06 -13.99 -15.86
N GLY A 46 -7.82 -15.16 -15.26
CA GLY A 46 -7.69 -16.43 -15.97
C GLY A 46 -6.39 -16.59 -16.77
N GLN A 47 -5.53 -15.58 -16.83
CA GLN A 47 -4.21 -15.67 -17.48
C GLN A 47 -3.25 -16.46 -16.61
N SER A 48 -2.30 -17.18 -17.21
CA SER A 48 -1.25 -17.84 -16.44
C SER A 48 -0.27 -16.81 -15.82
N PRO A 49 0.28 -17.06 -14.62
CA PRO A 49 1.12 -16.08 -13.91
C PRO A 49 2.29 -15.53 -14.71
N GLU A 50 2.91 -16.36 -15.56
CA GLU A 50 4.05 -16.01 -16.43
C GLU A 50 3.66 -15.12 -17.61
N LYS A 51 2.37 -15.11 -18.01
CA LYS A 51 1.86 -14.28 -19.12
C LYS A 51 1.38 -12.90 -18.67
N ILE A 52 1.32 -12.65 -17.36
CA ILE A 52 0.90 -11.35 -16.84
C ILE A 52 1.91 -10.27 -17.24
N VAL A 53 1.41 -9.24 -17.92
CA VAL A 53 2.19 -8.07 -18.31
C VAL A 53 1.85 -6.91 -17.39
N PHE A 54 2.90 -6.31 -16.81
CA PHE A 54 2.78 -5.07 -16.04
C PHE A 54 3.23 -3.89 -16.90
N SER A 55 2.44 -2.83 -16.90
CA SER A 55 2.95 -1.49 -17.23
C SER A 55 3.28 -0.74 -15.94
N TYR A 56 3.93 0.40 -16.05
CA TYR A 56 4.30 1.22 -14.89
C TYR A 56 3.88 2.66 -15.11
N THR A 57 3.27 3.25 -14.09
CA THR A 57 2.99 4.70 -14.08
C THR A 57 4.29 5.50 -14.04
N GLN A 58 4.22 6.81 -14.29
CA GLN A 58 5.35 7.73 -14.05
C GLN A 58 5.85 7.69 -12.60
N SER A 59 4.94 7.40 -11.65
CA SER A 59 5.26 7.20 -10.24
C SER A 59 5.79 5.80 -9.92
N GLY A 60 6.04 4.95 -10.93
CA GLY A 60 6.60 3.60 -10.78
C GLY A 60 5.64 2.57 -10.17
N LYS A 61 4.33 2.89 -10.08
CA LYS A 61 3.30 1.96 -9.62
C LYS A 61 3.05 0.95 -10.76
N PRO A 62 3.13 -0.37 -10.50
CA PRO A 62 2.77 -1.36 -11.50
C PRO A 62 1.26 -1.32 -11.75
N VAL A 63 0.87 -1.45 -13.02
CA VAL A 63 -0.51 -1.53 -13.48
C VAL A 63 -0.65 -2.81 -14.30
N PHE A 64 -1.74 -3.53 -14.10
CA PHE A 64 -2.01 -4.77 -14.84
C PHE A 64 -2.82 -4.42 -16.07
N ILE A 65 -2.34 -4.79 -17.25
CA ILE A 65 -3.10 -4.61 -18.47
C ILE A 65 -3.93 -5.88 -18.68
N ASN A 66 -5.24 -5.82 -18.44
CA ASN A 66 -6.15 -6.91 -18.75
C ASN A 66 -6.96 -6.60 -20.03
N HIS A 67 -7.31 -7.66 -20.77
CA HIS A 67 -8.10 -7.56 -21.99
C HIS A 67 -9.60 -7.78 -21.73
N SER A 68 -10.09 -7.45 -20.53
CA SER A 68 -11.49 -7.65 -20.12
C SER A 68 -12.27 -6.35 -20.03
N LEU A 69 -13.61 -6.45 -20.03
CA LEU A 69 -14.52 -5.30 -19.93
C LEU A 69 -14.38 -4.50 -18.62
N LYS A 70 -13.85 -5.11 -17.56
CA LYS A 70 -13.52 -4.45 -16.29
C LYS A 70 -12.03 -4.46 -16.07
N GLN A 71 -11.48 -3.35 -15.62
CA GLN A 71 -10.08 -3.19 -15.27
C GLN A 71 -9.85 -3.66 -13.83
N ILE A 72 -8.82 -4.48 -13.62
CA ILE A 72 -8.37 -4.82 -12.26
C ILE A 72 -7.45 -3.70 -11.79
N GLU A 73 -7.86 -3.01 -10.75
CA GLU A 73 -7.04 -2.04 -10.04
C GLU A 73 -6.42 -2.72 -8.83
N PHE A 74 -5.14 -2.44 -8.57
CA PHE A 74 -4.49 -2.99 -7.40
C PHE A 74 -3.44 -2.05 -6.80
N ASN A 75 -3.12 -2.34 -5.54
CA ASN A 75 -1.99 -1.74 -4.85
C ASN A 75 -1.38 -2.75 -3.88
N LEU A 76 -0.11 -2.55 -3.55
CA LEU A 76 0.61 -3.38 -2.61
C LEU A 76 1.47 -2.51 -1.69
N SER A 77 1.62 -2.94 -0.46
CA SER A 77 2.56 -2.36 0.48
C SER A 77 3.29 -3.45 1.25
N HIS A 78 4.47 -3.10 1.74
CA HIS A 78 5.34 -4.01 2.44
C HIS A 78 6.01 -3.30 3.59
N SER A 79 5.93 -3.88 4.78
CA SER A 79 6.72 -3.43 5.91
C SER A 79 7.18 -4.64 6.72
N HIS A 80 8.43 -4.57 7.18
CA HIS A 80 9.10 -5.68 7.84
C HIS A 80 8.99 -6.99 7.03
N ASN A 81 8.42 -8.05 7.63
CA ASN A 81 8.21 -9.38 7.05
C ASN A 81 6.77 -9.58 6.50
N ARG A 82 6.01 -8.50 6.29
CA ARG A 82 4.63 -8.55 5.80
C ARG A 82 4.50 -7.92 4.42
N VAL A 83 3.52 -8.41 3.68
CA VAL A 83 3.02 -7.83 2.44
C VAL A 83 1.50 -7.73 2.55
N ALA A 84 0.94 -6.62 2.08
CA ALA A 84 -0.47 -6.48 1.85
C ALA A 84 -0.72 -6.22 0.36
N PHE A 85 -1.80 -6.81 -0.15
CA PHE A 85 -2.30 -6.58 -1.51
C PHE A 85 -3.76 -6.15 -1.41
N ALA A 86 -4.15 -5.18 -2.22
CA ALA A 86 -5.51 -4.71 -2.33
C ALA A 86 -5.91 -4.71 -3.81
N PHE A 87 -7.13 -5.16 -4.10
CA PHE A 87 -7.67 -5.29 -5.44
C PHE A 87 -9.09 -4.74 -5.51
N THR A 88 -9.47 -4.16 -6.64
CA THR A 88 -10.83 -3.76 -6.96
C THR A 88 -11.09 -3.93 -8.46
N TRP A 89 -12.34 -3.72 -8.86
CA TRP A 89 -12.73 -3.53 -10.25
C TRP A 89 -12.98 -2.05 -10.51
N ASP A 90 -12.35 -1.51 -11.55
CA ASP A 90 -12.59 -0.18 -12.15
C ASP A 90 -12.40 1.02 -11.19
N THR A 91 -11.86 0.80 -9.99
CA THR A 91 -11.80 1.83 -8.93
C THR A 91 -10.40 1.95 -8.35
N PRO A 92 -9.74 3.12 -8.45
CA PRO A 92 -8.42 3.29 -7.86
C PRO A 92 -8.40 2.96 -6.36
N ILE A 93 -7.37 2.19 -5.98
CA ILE A 93 -7.16 1.71 -4.62
C ILE A 93 -5.71 1.92 -4.18
N GLY A 94 -5.53 2.15 -2.89
CA GLY A 94 -4.24 2.25 -2.21
C GLY A 94 -4.28 1.47 -0.90
N ILE A 95 -3.17 0.80 -0.58
CA ILE A 95 -2.97 0.12 0.69
C ILE A 95 -1.61 0.51 1.25
N ASP A 96 -1.56 0.71 2.56
CA ASP A 96 -0.30 0.88 3.26
C ASP A 96 -0.27 0.10 4.57
N ILE A 97 0.91 -0.45 4.87
CA ILE A 97 1.19 -1.14 6.12
C ILE A 97 2.54 -0.67 6.62
N GLU A 98 2.67 -0.43 7.91
CA GLU A 98 3.94 -0.04 8.54
C GLU A 98 4.15 -0.74 9.88
N TYR A 99 5.33 -1.34 10.05
CA TYR A 99 5.79 -1.85 11.34
C TYR A 99 6.22 -0.68 12.23
N LYS A 100 5.65 -0.64 13.44
CA LYS A 100 5.77 0.47 14.38
C LYS A 100 7.11 0.41 15.09
N THR A 101 8.13 1.01 14.50
CA THR A 101 9.44 1.15 15.13
C THR A 101 9.61 2.53 15.77
N PRO A 102 10.32 2.65 16.91
CA PRO A 102 10.70 3.94 17.44
C PRO A 102 11.45 4.77 16.37
N ARG A 103 11.01 6.00 16.13
CA ARG A 103 11.61 6.89 15.13
C ARG A 103 12.15 8.16 15.78
N LYS A 104 13.36 8.55 15.39
CA LYS A 104 13.88 9.89 15.68
C LYS A 104 13.11 10.92 14.86
N TYR A 105 12.90 12.11 15.45
CA TYR A 105 12.30 13.25 14.78
C TYR A 105 10.85 13.05 14.29
N LEU A 106 10.05 12.22 14.98
CA LEU A 106 8.62 12.03 14.68
C LEU A 106 7.89 13.37 14.48
N ASP A 107 8.12 14.34 15.36
CA ASP A 107 7.51 15.67 15.27
C ASP A 107 7.87 16.42 13.99
N LYS A 108 9.12 16.32 13.51
CA LYS A 108 9.55 16.98 12.27
C LYS A 108 8.91 16.32 11.05
N ILE A 109 8.76 14.99 11.08
CA ILE A 109 8.11 14.24 10.01
C ILE A 109 6.61 14.59 9.98
N ALA A 110 5.95 14.55 11.15
CA ALA A 110 4.54 14.90 11.29
C ALA A 110 4.28 16.34 10.84
N TYR A 111 5.10 17.31 11.26
CA TYR A 111 5.00 18.70 10.82
C TYR A 111 5.10 18.85 9.29
N ARG A 112 5.90 18.00 8.63
CA ARG A 112 6.09 18.07 7.18
C ARG A 112 4.97 17.42 6.38
N PHE A 113 4.32 16.38 6.90
CA PHE A 113 3.45 15.53 6.09
C PHE A 113 1.99 15.48 6.58
N PHE A 114 1.71 15.85 7.83
CA PHE A 114 0.36 15.82 8.36
C PHE A 114 -0.32 17.17 8.20
N THR A 115 -1.64 17.18 8.39
CA THR A 115 -2.40 18.41 8.49
C THR A 115 -2.05 19.13 9.78
N ALA A 116 -2.33 20.44 9.86
CA ALA A 116 -2.16 21.19 11.10
C ALA A 116 -2.97 20.56 12.27
N GLN A 117 -4.17 20.06 11.99
CA GLN A 117 -5.01 19.41 13.00
C GLN A 117 -4.41 18.10 13.50
N ASP A 118 -3.97 17.23 12.59
CA ASP A 118 -3.36 15.95 12.94
C ASP A 118 -2.01 16.13 13.65
N TYR A 119 -1.24 17.14 13.22
CA TYR A 119 0.02 17.49 13.86
C TYR A 119 -0.18 18.00 15.30
N GLU A 120 -1.13 18.92 15.53
CA GLU A 120 -1.40 19.41 16.89
C GLU A 120 -1.94 18.30 17.79
N GLN A 121 -2.81 17.41 17.27
CA GLN A 121 -3.22 16.22 18.01
C GLN A 121 -2.02 15.33 18.35
N LEU A 122 -1.13 15.05 17.40
CA LEU A 122 0.04 14.21 17.65
C LEU A 122 0.99 14.83 18.67
N LYS A 123 1.16 16.16 18.62
CA LYS A 123 2.06 16.93 19.48
C LYS A 123 1.63 16.89 20.95
N SER A 124 0.34 16.76 21.25
CA SER A 124 -0.16 16.60 22.62
C SER A 124 0.06 15.21 23.22
N LEU A 125 0.46 14.22 22.41
CA LEU A 125 0.68 12.84 22.85
C LEU A 125 2.14 12.59 23.20
N GLN A 126 2.39 11.56 24.00
CA GLN A 126 3.74 11.11 24.38
C GLN A 126 3.87 9.59 24.31
N GLY A 127 5.11 9.11 24.38
CA GLY A 127 5.42 7.67 24.47
C GLY A 127 4.83 6.83 23.34
N GLU A 128 4.28 5.67 23.72
CA GLU A 128 3.71 4.69 22.80
C GLU A 128 2.44 5.20 22.10
N GLU A 129 1.62 6.00 22.79
CA GLU A 129 0.40 6.58 22.22
C GLU A 129 0.72 7.52 21.04
N LYS A 130 1.76 8.34 21.20
CA LYS A 130 2.27 9.19 20.11
C LYS A 130 2.77 8.35 18.93
N LEU A 131 3.53 7.29 19.22
CA LEU A 131 4.08 6.43 18.17
C LEU A 131 2.96 5.74 17.38
N ASN A 132 1.98 5.16 18.08
CA ASN A 132 0.81 4.52 17.48
C ASN A 132 0.02 5.49 16.61
N THR A 133 -0.31 6.67 17.14
CA THR A 133 -1.05 7.70 16.42
C THR A 133 -0.29 8.19 15.18
N PHE A 134 1.03 8.37 15.28
CA PHE A 134 1.85 8.74 14.13
C PHE A 134 1.74 7.72 13.00
N PHE A 135 1.93 6.43 13.31
CA PHE A 135 1.89 5.40 12.28
C PHE A 135 0.48 5.22 11.69
N GLU A 136 -0.58 5.37 12.48
CA GLU A 136 -1.96 5.36 11.97
C GLU A 136 -2.23 6.50 10.98
N LEU A 137 -1.80 7.72 11.30
CA LEU A 137 -1.91 8.87 10.40
C LEU A 137 -1.06 8.66 9.15
N TRP A 138 0.16 8.15 9.32
CA TRP A 138 1.08 7.88 8.22
C TRP A 138 0.49 6.91 7.20
N VAL A 139 0.04 5.72 7.63
CA VAL A 139 -0.47 4.71 6.70
C VAL A 139 -1.76 5.17 6.02
N ARG A 140 -2.61 5.97 6.69
CA ARG A 140 -3.81 6.57 6.08
C ARG A 140 -3.44 7.54 4.97
N HIS A 141 -2.45 8.40 5.23
CA HIS A 141 -1.96 9.37 4.25
C HIS A 141 -1.32 8.66 3.05
N GLU A 142 -0.46 7.68 3.28
CA GLU A 142 0.17 6.87 2.23
C GLU A 142 -0.84 6.09 1.40
N ALA A 143 -1.81 5.42 2.05
CA ALA A 143 -2.86 4.70 1.35
C ALA A 143 -3.66 5.65 0.44
N LEU A 144 -4.02 6.84 0.92
CA LEU A 144 -4.70 7.86 0.13
C LEU A 144 -3.87 8.28 -1.08
N LEU A 145 -2.60 8.66 -0.89
CA LEU A 145 -1.73 9.06 -2.00
C LEU A 145 -1.58 7.94 -3.05
N LYS A 146 -1.46 6.69 -2.61
CA LYS A 146 -1.38 5.51 -3.49
C LYS A 146 -2.67 5.26 -4.29
N ALA A 147 -3.83 5.55 -3.71
CA ALA A 147 -5.11 5.49 -4.40
C ALA A 147 -5.22 6.60 -5.47
N LEU A 148 -4.67 7.78 -5.18
CA LEU A 148 -4.63 8.91 -6.12
C LEU A 148 -3.50 8.82 -7.17
N GLY A 149 -2.64 7.80 -7.09
CA GLY A 149 -1.49 7.64 -7.98
C GLY A 149 -0.34 8.63 -7.72
N GLN A 150 -0.39 9.35 -6.60
CA GLN A 150 0.59 10.36 -6.20
C GLN A 150 1.69 9.76 -5.32
N ARG A 151 2.80 10.49 -5.19
CA ARG A 151 3.87 10.20 -4.21
C ARG A 151 3.85 11.26 -3.12
N LEU A 152 4.48 10.98 -1.98
CA LEU A 152 4.81 12.00 -0.99
C LEU A 152 5.55 13.16 -1.65
N GLY A 153 4.87 14.30 -1.76
CA GLY A 153 5.47 15.58 -2.11
C GLY A 153 6.08 16.25 -0.87
N THR A 154 6.91 17.26 -1.08
CA THR A 154 7.56 18.02 -0.01
C THR A 154 6.88 19.38 0.19
N HIS A 155 5.87 19.49 1.06
CA HIS A 155 5.34 20.81 1.48
C HIS A 155 4.66 20.75 2.87
N PRO A 156 4.70 21.80 3.72
CA PRO A 156 4.57 21.74 5.18
C PRO A 156 3.14 21.67 5.73
N LEU A 157 2.12 21.57 4.88
CA LEU A 157 0.74 21.35 5.31
C LEU A 157 0.12 20.50 4.21
N SER A 158 -0.02 19.20 4.49
CA SER A 158 -0.77 18.31 3.61
C SER A 158 -2.12 18.98 3.31
N GLU A 159 -2.38 19.28 2.03
CA GLU A 159 -3.63 19.91 1.59
C GLU A 159 -4.83 18.96 1.74
N TYR A 160 -4.61 17.75 2.23
CA TYR A 160 -5.62 16.71 2.38
C TYR A 160 -6.14 16.69 3.82
N LYS A 161 -7.42 17.01 4.03
CA LYS A 161 -8.07 16.86 5.33
C LYS A 161 -8.46 15.39 5.54
N THR A 162 -7.67 14.66 6.32
CA THR A 162 -8.09 13.36 6.87
C THR A 162 -8.87 13.63 8.17
N ASN A 163 -10.20 13.68 8.09
CA ASN A 163 -11.00 13.77 9.31
C ASN A 163 -10.96 12.42 10.06
N LYS A 164 -11.38 12.41 11.34
CA LYS A 164 -11.65 11.17 12.10
C LYS A 164 -12.75 10.28 11.47
N LYS A 165 -13.51 10.80 10.49
CA LYS A 165 -14.42 10.02 9.66
C LYS A 165 -13.60 9.33 8.55
N PRO A 166 -13.97 8.11 8.11
CA PRO A 166 -13.23 7.33 7.11
C PRO A 166 -13.33 7.91 5.69
N MET A 167 -13.21 9.23 5.53
CA MET A 167 -13.33 9.93 4.27
C MET A 167 -12.32 11.05 4.19
N ALA A 168 -11.53 11.03 3.12
CA ALA A 168 -10.76 12.17 2.65
C ALA A 168 -11.51 12.77 1.45
N ILE A 169 -11.74 14.09 1.50
CA ILE A 169 -12.24 14.83 0.34
C ILE A 169 -11.01 15.24 -0.46
N THR A 170 -10.90 14.76 -1.69
CA THR A 170 -9.81 15.11 -2.60
C THR A 170 -10.00 16.54 -3.13
N LYS A 171 -8.96 17.13 -3.74
CA LYS A 171 -9.03 18.49 -4.30
C LYS A 171 -10.16 18.65 -5.32
N ASP A 172 -10.50 17.57 -6.03
CA ASP A 172 -11.55 17.54 -7.05
C ASP A 172 -12.95 17.26 -6.48
N LYS A 173 -13.11 17.27 -5.14
CA LYS A 173 -14.34 16.92 -4.41
C LYS A 173 -14.80 15.47 -4.60
N ASP A 174 -13.98 14.62 -5.22
CA ASP A 174 -14.24 13.19 -5.27
C ASP A 174 -13.97 12.56 -3.90
N PRO A 175 -14.97 11.90 -3.27
CA PRO A 175 -14.78 11.26 -1.98
C PRO A 175 -13.87 10.05 -2.11
N CYS A 176 -12.91 9.91 -1.20
CA CYS A 176 -12.11 8.72 -1.03
C CYS A 176 -12.36 8.16 0.36
N THR A 177 -12.85 6.93 0.44
CA THR A 177 -13.04 6.23 1.71
C THR A 177 -11.67 5.74 2.20
N VAL A 178 -11.27 6.13 3.41
CA VAL A 178 -10.01 5.71 4.05
C VAL A 178 -10.33 4.91 5.30
N LEU A 179 -9.95 3.62 5.31
CA LEU A 179 -10.23 2.66 6.36
C LEU A 179 -8.94 2.26 7.06
N SER A 180 -8.90 2.36 8.38
CA SER A 180 -7.87 1.66 9.17
C SER A 180 -8.18 0.17 9.19
N LEU A 181 -7.15 -0.65 8.98
CA LEU A 181 -7.26 -2.10 9.03
C LEU A 181 -6.61 -2.61 10.32
N THR A 182 -7.26 -3.57 10.98
CA THR A 182 -6.67 -4.26 12.13
C THR A 182 -5.75 -5.37 11.64
N LEU A 183 -4.46 -5.27 11.98
CA LEU A 183 -3.46 -6.33 11.85
C LEU A 183 -2.96 -6.72 13.26
N GLN A 184 -1.79 -7.35 13.35
CA GLN A 184 -1.04 -7.51 14.60
C GLN A 184 -0.71 -6.13 15.21
N ALA A 185 -0.66 -6.04 16.54
CA ALA A 185 -0.55 -4.78 17.28
C ALA A 185 0.64 -3.89 16.84
N ASP A 186 1.74 -4.54 16.42
CA ASP A 186 2.97 -3.87 16.00
C ASP A 186 2.89 -3.27 14.59
N PHE A 187 1.78 -3.44 13.88
CA PHE A 187 1.56 -2.87 12.56
C PHE A 187 0.45 -1.82 12.58
N ALA A 188 0.66 -0.73 11.87
CA ALA A 188 -0.42 0.12 11.39
C ALA A 188 -0.77 -0.30 9.96
N ALA A 189 -2.04 -0.24 9.60
CA ALA A 189 -2.50 -0.51 8.24
C ALA A 189 -3.69 0.35 7.86
N ALA A 190 -3.72 0.77 6.60
CA ALA A 190 -4.87 1.47 6.04
C ALA A 190 -5.09 1.12 4.57
N LEU A 191 -6.35 1.26 4.16
CA LEU A 191 -6.82 1.14 2.80
C LEU A 191 -7.49 2.46 2.40
N ALA A 192 -7.25 2.92 1.18
CA ALA A 192 -7.99 4.02 0.59
C ALA A 192 -8.59 3.57 -0.75
N ILE A 193 -9.87 3.89 -0.97
CA ILE A 193 -10.60 3.53 -2.19
C ILE A 193 -11.51 4.69 -2.61
N LYS A 194 -11.54 4.99 -3.91
CA LYS A 194 -12.41 6.05 -4.45
C LYS A 194 -13.89 5.69 -4.31
N GLY A 195 -14.71 6.67 -3.92
CA GLY A 195 -16.15 6.54 -3.68
C GLY A 195 -16.52 6.17 -2.24
N GLU A 196 -17.82 6.00 -2.00
CA GLU A 196 -18.42 5.67 -0.70
C GLU A 196 -18.98 4.24 -0.66
N ASN A 197 -19.30 3.75 0.55
CA ASN A 197 -20.05 2.50 0.79
C ASN A 197 -19.50 1.24 0.09
N LYS A 198 -18.19 1.04 0.14
CA LYS A 198 -17.54 -0.13 -0.46
C LYS A 198 -17.50 -1.31 0.53
N SER A 199 -17.93 -2.49 0.08
CA SER A 199 -17.75 -3.73 0.85
C SER A 199 -16.30 -4.19 0.81
N LEU A 200 -15.74 -4.54 1.97
CA LEU A 200 -14.36 -4.99 2.11
C LEU A 200 -14.31 -6.46 2.53
N LEU A 201 -13.54 -7.27 1.80
CA LEU A 201 -13.18 -8.62 2.20
C LEU A 201 -11.69 -8.64 2.53
N ILE A 202 -11.36 -8.90 3.80
CA ILE A 202 -9.98 -9.02 4.26
C ILE A 202 -9.66 -10.49 4.47
N ARG A 203 -8.51 -10.92 3.95
CA ARG A 203 -7.96 -12.26 4.22
C ARG A 203 -6.53 -12.10 4.72
N THR A 204 -6.22 -12.76 5.82
CA THR A 204 -4.87 -12.81 6.40
C THR A 204 -4.31 -14.20 6.18
N TYR A 205 -3.05 -14.26 5.79
CA TYR A 205 -2.32 -15.50 5.57
C TYR A 205 -1.04 -15.43 6.41
N ASP A 206 -0.90 -16.36 7.35
CA ASP A 206 0.34 -16.52 8.10
C ASP A 206 1.29 -17.44 7.33
N SER A 207 2.59 -17.25 7.52
CA SER A 207 3.65 -17.99 6.82
C SER A 207 3.74 -19.49 7.17
N MET A 208 2.72 -20.04 7.85
CA MET A 208 2.66 -21.41 8.38
C MET A 208 1.69 -22.33 7.61
N THR A 209 1.08 -21.88 6.51
CA THR A 209 0.17 -22.70 5.68
C THR A 209 0.42 -22.54 4.20
#